data_AF-A0A958X094-F1
#
_entry.id   AF-A0A958X094-F1
#
_cell.length_a   1.000
_cell.length_b   1.000
_cell.length_c   1.000
_cell.angle_alpha   90.00
_cell.angle_beta   90.00
_cell.angle_gamma   90.00
#
_symmetry.space_group_name_H-M   'P 1'
#
loop_
_entity.id
_entity.type
_entity.pdbx_description
1 polymer ?
#
loop_
_entity_poly.entity_id
_entity_poly.type
_entity_poly.pdbx_seq_one_letter_code
_entity_poly.pdbx_strand_id
1 'polypeptide(L)'
;DMLELGTDSQSEHENILHFATQQGIDQIILVGKEFGKINFTNTKALHFDDNQAAKAWLQNQTLENTAILIKGSRGIKLEQIV
;
A
#
# COMPACT_ATOMS: atom_id res chain seq x y z
N ASP A 1 1.03 3.75 4.80
CA ASP A 1 0.91 3.62 6.26
C ASP A 1 -0.31 4.33 6.81
N MET A 2 -0.71 3.86 7.99
CA MET A 2 -1.71 4.43 8.89
C MET A 2 -1.00 4.94 10.15
N LEU A 3 -0.75 6.25 10.24
CA LEU A 3 0.23 6.81 11.19
C LEU A 3 -0.28 6.98 12.63
N GLU A 4 -1.60 7.00 12.84
CA GLU A 4 -2.22 7.36 14.13
C GLU A 4 -2.54 6.16 15.04
N LEU A 5 -1.90 5.00 14.78
CA LEU A 5 -2.28 3.73 15.40
C LEU A 5 -1.46 3.34 16.63
N GLY A 6 -0.33 4.02 16.91
CA GLY A 6 0.50 3.73 18.07
C GLY A 6 0.93 2.26 18.15
N THR A 7 0.67 1.61 19.29
CA THR A 7 1.02 0.20 19.53
C THR A 7 0.28 -0.78 18.62
N ASP A 8 -0.87 -0.37 18.10
CA ASP A 8 -1.72 -1.22 17.27
C ASP A 8 -1.32 -1.17 15.79
N SER A 9 -0.30 -0.36 15.45
CA SER A 9 0.18 -0.18 14.08
C SER A 9 0.42 -1.51 13.38
N GLN A 10 1.22 -2.40 13.96
CA GLN A 10 1.57 -3.65 13.29
C GLN A 10 0.34 -4.52 12.99
N SER A 11 -0.49 -4.78 14.01
CA SER A 11 -1.68 -5.63 13.85
C SER A 11 -2.68 -5.07 12.85
N GLU A 12 -2.91 -3.76 12.86
CA GLU A 12 -3.85 -3.13 11.94
C GLU A 12 -3.34 -3.08 10.49
N HIS A 13 -2.02 -2.91 10.28
CA HIS A 13 -1.43 -3.03 8.94
C HIS A 13 -1.52 -4.47 8.41
N GLU A 14 -1.35 -5.48 9.25
CA GLU A 14 -1.57 -6.89 8.90
C GLU A 14 -3.06 -7.16 8.58
N ASN A 15 -3.98 -6.66 9.41
CA ASN A 15 -5.42 -6.83 9.24
C ASN A 15 -5.91 -6.24 7.91
N ILE A 16 -5.49 -5.01 7.57
CA ILE A 16 -5.94 -4.38 6.33
C ILE A 16 -5.36 -5.07 5.09
N LEU A 17 -4.12 -5.56 5.14
CA LEU A 17 -3.53 -6.34 4.06
C LEU A 17 -4.28 -7.66 3.86
N HIS A 18 -4.60 -8.36 4.95
CA HIS A 18 -5.37 -9.59 4.91
C HIS A 18 -6.76 -9.35 4.30
N PHE A 19 -7.46 -8.32 4.75
CA PHE A 19 -8.75 -7.92 4.21
C PHE A 19 -8.67 -7.62 2.72
N ALA A 20 -7.71 -6.79 2.29
CA ALA A 20 -7.53 -6.43 0.88
C ALA A 20 -7.22 -7.64 -0.01
N THR A 21 -6.42 -8.58 0.49
CA THR A 21 -6.08 -9.83 -0.23
C THR A 21 -7.32 -10.69 -0.49
N GLN A 22 -8.34 -10.62 0.37
CA GLN A 22 -9.59 -11.36 0.21
C GLN A 22 -10.58 -10.71 -0.77
N GLN A 23 -10.39 -9.45 -1.16
CA GLN A 23 -11.34 -8.73 -2.01
C GLN A 23 -11.18 -9.02 -3.52
N GLY A 24 -10.24 -9.88 -3.91
CA GLY A 24 -9.97 -10.17 -5.31
C GLY A 24 -9.32 -9.01 -6.07
N ILE A 25 -8.64 -8.11 -5.37
CA ILE A 25 -7.88 -7.00 -5.97
C ILE A 25 -6.71 -7.59 -6.79
N ASP A 26 -6.56 -7.13 -8.04
CA ASP A 26 -5.53 -7.62 -8.95
C ASP A 26 -4.11 -7.36 -8.44
N GLN A 27 -3.87 -6.16 -7.93
CA GLN A 27 -2.58 -5.70 -7.43
C GLN A 27 -2.75 -4.81 -6.20
N ILE A 28 -2.01 -5.14 -5.13
CA ILE A 28 -1.98 -4.35 -3.88
C ILE A 28 -0.63 -3.64 -3.81
N ILE A 29 -0.64 -2.34 -3.54
CA ILE A 29 0.57 -1.52 -3.38
C ILE A 29 0.58 -0.93 -1.97
N LEU A 30 1.59 -1.28 -1.19
CA LEU A 30 1.81 -0.81 0.17
C LEU A 30 2.93 0.22 0.17
N VAL A 31 2.72 1.36 0.85
CA VAL A 31 3.70 2.44 0.87
C VAL A 31 3.95 2.89 2.31
N GLY A 32 5.21 2.93 2.70
CA GLY A 32 5.68 3.43 3.99
C GLY A 32 6.33 2.36 4.88
N LYS A 33 6.96 2.82 5.96
CA LYS A 33 7.81 2.01 6.83
C LYS A 33 7.03 1.03 7.69
N GLU A 34 5.80 1.36 8.10
CA GLU A 34 5.00 0.46 8.92
C GLU A 34 4.55 -0.76 8.10
N PHE A 35 4.15 -0.56 6.84
CA PHE A 35 3.93 -1.68 5.93
C PHE A 35 5.20 -2.48 5.62
N GLY A 36 6.39 -1.87 5.70
CA GLY A 36 7.65 -2.57 5.53
C GLY A 36 7.99 -3.55 6.66
N LYS A 37 7.31 -3.47 7.81
CA LYS A 37 7.52 -4.35 8.97
C LYS A 37 6.65 -5.61 8.95
N ILE A 38 5.59 -5.62 8.15
CA ILE A 38 4.62 -6.72 8.12
C ILE A 38 4.98 -7.75 7.05
N ASN A 39 4.56 -9.01 7.25
CA ASN A 39 4.80 -10.06 6.27
C ASN A 39 3.72 -10.06 5.17
N PHE A 40 4.13 -9.90 3.92
CA PHE A 40 3.26 -9.92 2.74
C PHE A 40 3.64 -11.01 1.72
N THR A 41 4.55 -11.94 2.08
CA THR A 41 5.15 -12.94 1.16
C THR A 41 4.13 -13.83 0.45
N ASN A 42 2.99 -14.14 1.10
CA ASN A 42 1.93 -14.99 0.55
C ASN A 42 0.79 -14.19 -0.10
N THR A 43 1.02 -12.92 -0.41
CA THR A 43 0.03 -12.02 -1.02
C THR A 43 0.54 -11.52 -2.37
N LYS A 44 -0.33 -10.90 -3.16
CA LYS A 44 0.06 -10.19 -4.39
C LYS A 44 0.61 -8.79 -4.11
N ALA A 45 0.87 -8.42 -2.85
CA ALA A 45 1.26 -7.07 -2.51
C ALA A 45 2.71 -6.77 -2.90
N LEU A 46 2.93 -5.55 -3.39
CA LEU A 46 4.25 -4.94 -3.50
C LEU A 46 4.38 -3.88 -2.41
N HIS A 47 5.60 -3.69 -1.92
CA HIS A 47 5.91 -2.68 -0.91
C HIS A 47 6.94 -1.69 -1.43
N PHE A 48 6.77 -0.42 -1.07
CA PHE A 48 7.70 0.67 -1.32
C PHE A 48 7.92 1.48 -0.04
N ASP A 49 9.16 1.87 0.22
CA ASP A 49 9.51 2.68 1.38
C ASP A 49 8.91 4.09 1.33
N ASP A 50 8.72 4.63 0.11
CA ASP A 50 8.23 5.98 -0.12
C ASP A 50 7.40 6.15 -1.40
N ASN A 51 6.81 7.34 -1.53
CA ASN A 51 5.97 7.71 -2.68
C ASN A 51 6.75 7.80 -3.98
N GLN A 52 8.05 8.13 -3.94
CA GLN A 52 8.86 8.29 -5.16
C GLN A 52 9.09 6.92 -5.81
N ALA A 53 9.44 5.92 -5.01
CA ALA A 53 9.59 4.54 -5.47
C ALA A 53 8.27 3.98 -6.00
N ALA A 54 7.16 4.17 -5.26
CA ALA A 54 5.83 3.74 -5.70
C ALA A 54 5.40 4.44 -7.01
N LYS A 55 5.67 5.74 -7.14
CA LYS A 55 5.40 6.52 -8.36
C LYS A 55 6.19 6.03 -9.56
N ALA A 56 7.49 5.82 -9.37
CA ALA A 56 8.35 5.30 -10.43
C ALA A 56 7.87 3.92 -10.90
N TRP A 57 7.45 3.05 -9.99
CA TRP A 57 6.86 1.76 -10.35
C TRP A 57 5.55 1.94 -11.15
N LEU A 58 4.64 2.80 -10.67
CA LEU A 58 3.34 3.04 -11.31
C LEU A 58 3.49 3.60 -12.73
N GLN A 59 4.43 4.52 -12.94
CA GLN A 59 4.72 5.13 -14.25
C GLN A 59 5.26 4.13 -15.28
N ASN A 60 5.83 3.01 -14.83
CA ASN A 60 6.30 1.94 -15.70
C ASN A 60 5.23 0.89 -16.01
N GLN A 61 4.01 1.03 -15.48
CA GLN A 61 2.91 0.10 -15.76
C GLN A 61 2.10 0.59 -16.97
N THR A 62 1.74 -0.33 -17.86
CA THR A 62 0.73 -0.09 -18.88
C THR A 62 -0.63 -0.44 -18.28
N LEU A 63 -1.42 0.57 -17.94
CA LEU A 63 -2.75 0.40 -17.34
C LEU A 63 -3.83 0.77 -18.36
N GLU A 64 -4.67 -0.19 -18.71
CA GLU A 64 -5.84 0.01 -19.57
C GLU A 64 -7.09 -0.44 -18.83
N ASN A 65 -8.18 0.34 -18.91
CA ASN A 65 -9.46 0.04 -18.26
C ASN A 65 -9.34 -0.33 -16.77
N THR A 66 -8.41 0.31 -16.06
CA THR A 66 -8.07 -0.01 -14.67
C THR A 66 -8.62 1.06 -13.73
N ALA A 67 -9.23 0.62 -12.62
CA ALA A 67 -9.59 1.51 -11.51
C ALA A 67 -8.50 1.46 -10.43
N ILE A 68 -8.00 2.63 -10.02
CA ILE A 68 -7.01 2.76 -8.95
C ILE A 68 -7.68 3.42 -7.75
N LEU A 69 -7.59 2.79 -6.59
CA LEU A 69 -7.96 3.37 -5.31
C LEU A 69 -6.71 3.82 -4.55
N ILE A 70 -6.62 5.11 -4.23
CA ILE A 70 -5.54 5.67 -3.42
C ILE A 70 -6.08 5.99 -2.03
N LYS A 71 -5.47 5.41 -1.00
CA LYS A 71 -5.87 5.59 0.39
C LYS A 71 -4.68 5.56 1.34
N GLY A 72 -4.56 6.56 2.20
CA GLY A 72 -3.54 6.63 3.24
C GLY A 72 -3.74 7.81 4.19
N SER A 73 -3.00 7.84 5.30
CA SER A 73 -3.00 8.99 6.21
C SER A 73 -2.47 10.26 5.50
N ARG A 74 -2.95 11.44 5.90
CA ARG A 74 -2.49 12.74 5.35
C ARG A 74 -0.96 12.90 5.42
N GLY A 75 -0.32 12.38 6.47
CA GLY A 75 1.13 12.45 6.62
C GLY A 75 1.93 11.67 5.56
N ILE A 76 1.31 10.70 4.89
CA ILE A 76 1.95 9.92 3.81
C ILE A 76 1.88 10.66 2.48
N LYS A 77 0.90 11.54 2.28
CA LYS A 77 0.76 12.36 1.05
C LYS A 77 0.72 11.53 -0.24
N LEU A 78 -0.06 10.45 -0.25
CA LEU A 78 -0.15 9.54 -1.41
C LEU A 78 -0.65 10.24 -2.68
N GLU A 79 -1.30 11.40 -2.56
CA GLU A 79 -1.65 12.26 -3.69
C GLU A 79 -0.43 12.65 -4.56
N GLN A 80 0.79 12.54 -4.04
CA GLN A 80 2.02 12.79 -4.81
C GLN A 80 2.35 11.70 -5.83
N ILE A 81 1.75 10.50 -5.70
CA ILE A 81 2.00 9.36 -6.59
C ILE A 81 1.33 9.56 -7.95
N VAL A 82 0.16 10.21 -7.99
CA VAL A 82 -0.62 10.50 -9.19
C VAL A 82 -0.46 11.92 -9.70
#